data_AF-A0A3B9I3D6-F1
#
_entry.id   AF-A0A3B9I3D6-F1
#
_cell.length_a   1.000
_cell.length_b   1.000
_cell.length_c   1.000
_cell.angle_alpha   90.00
_cell.angle_beta   90.00
_cell.angle_gamma   90.00
#
_symmetry.space_group_name_H-M   'P 1'
#
loop_
_entity.id
_entity.type
_entity.pdbx_description
1 polymer ?
#
loop_
_entity_poly.entity_id
_entity_poly.type
_entity_poly.pdbx_seq_one_letter_code
_entity_poly.pdbx_strand_id
1 'polypeptide(L)'
;MKPYPELKTGKWAFILTIGFLTVLIIFFLLMSIGYVDFDTGHWWDLTVAIAVFLIVPAFLLSVIAIRKEKTTITYAALVIGLLAIAFLLTHSLFISD
;
A
#
# COMPACT_ATOMS: atom_id res chain seq x y z
N MET A 1 -0.10 -4.48 -23.20
CA MET A 1 0.35 -5.37 -22.10
C MET A 1 -0.77 -6.32 -21.77
N LYS A 2 -0.48 -7.54 -21.32
CA LYS A 2 -1.53 -8.45 -20.81
C LYS A 2 -2.20 -7.79 -19.60
N PRO A 3 -3.53 -7.94 -19.40
CA PRO A 3 -4.22 -7.30 -18.30
C PRO A 3 -3.83 -7.92 -16.94
N TYR A 4 -3.74 -9.25 -16.86
CA TYR A 4 -3.51 -9.98 -15.61
C TYR A 4 -2.14 -10.70 -15.61
N PRO A 5 -1.43 -10.73 -14.47
CA PRO A 5 -0.21 -11.52 -14.31
C PRO A 5 -0.53 -13.00 -14.20
N GLU A 6 0.19 -13.82 -14.96
CA GLU A 6 0.17 -15.28 -14.83
C GLU A 6 1.12 -15.72 -13.71
N LEU A 7 2.24 -15.01 -13.54
CA LEU A 7 3.23 -15.26 -12.50
C LEU A 7 2.66 -15.07 -11.09
N LYS A 8 2.97 -16.03 -10.20
CA LYS A 8 2.62 -15.96 -8.78
C LYS A 8 3.10 -14.66 -8.12
N THR A 9 4.29 -14.16 -8.49
CA THR A 9 4.85 -12.91 -7.94
C THR A 9 3.99 -11.70 -8.27
N GLY A 10 3.47 -11.60 -9.49
CA GLY A 10 2.59 -10.50 -9.90
C GLY A 10 1.21 -10.57 -9.23
N LYS A 11 0.68 -11.78 -9.02
CA LYS A 11 -0.57 -11.99 -8.27
C LYS A 11 -0.41 -11.57 -6.80
N TRP A 12 0.67 -11.99 -6.14
CA TRP A 12 0.97 -11.58 -4.77
C TRP A 12 1.18 -10.08 -4.63
N ALA A 13 1.90 -9.46 -5.55
CA ALA A 13 2.07 -8.01 -5.59
C ALA A 13 0.72 -7.28 -5.62
N PHE A 14 -0.20 -7.74 -6.48
CA PHE A 14 -1.54 -7.18 -6.57
C PHE A 14 -2.35 -7.38 -5.28
N ILE A 15 -2.40 -8.60 -4.73
CA ILE A 15 -3.14 -8.92 -3.51
C ILE A 15 -2.65 -8.07 -2.33
N LEU A 16 -1.35 -7.95 -2.15
CA LEU A 16 -0.76 -7.15 -1.08
C LEU A 16 -1.07 -5.65 -1.25
N THR A 17 -1.07 -5.15 -2.49
CA THR A 17 -1.46 -3.76 -2.79
C THR A 17 -2.92 -3.51 -2.45
N ILE A 18 -3.83 -4.44 -2.78
CA ILE A 18 -5.24 -4.35 -2.40
C ILE A 18 -5.42 -4.40 -0.88
N GLY A 19 -4.68 -5.27 -0.20
CA GLY A 19 -4.67 -5.33 1.27
C GLY A 19 -4.25 -4.00 1.89
N PHE A 20 -3.16 -3.40 1.38
CA PHE A 20 -2.70 -2.08 1.81
C PHE A 20 -3.79 -1.00 1.63
N LEU A 21 -4.41 -0.93 0.44
CA LEU A 21 -5.47 0.04 0.18
C LEU A 21 -6.66 -0.16 1.10
N THR A 22 -7.02 -1.42 1.36
CA THR A 22 -8.13 -1.77 2.25
C THR A 22 -7.86 -1.28 3.68
N VAL A 23 -6.64 -1.49 4.20
CA VAL A 23 -6.25 -1.00 5.53
C VAL A 23 -6.37 0.52 5.62
N LEU A 24 -5.86 1.27 4.62
CA LEU A 24 -5.98 2.73 4.61
C LEU A 24 -7.43 3.20 4.51
N ILE A 25 -8.23 2.59 3.64
CA ILE A 25 -9.65 2.93 3.48
C ILE A 25 -10.39 2.73 4.80
N ILE A 26 -10.16 1.60 5.48
CA ILE A 26 -10.79 1.33 6.79
C ILE A 26 -10.39 2.39 7.81
N PHE A 27 -9.10 2.73 7.90
CA PHE A 27 -8.63 3.76 8.83
C PHE A 27 -9.31 5.12 8.57
N PHE A 28 -9.32 5.59 7.32
CA PHE A 28 -9.96 6.86 6.98
C PHE A 28 -11.48 6.85 7.14
N LEU A 29 -12.14 5.71 6.91
CA LEU A 29 -13.57 5.57 7.21
C LEU A 29 -13.83 5.69 8.70
N LEU A 30 -13.09 4.96 9.54
CA LEU A 30 -13.19 5.04 11.00
C LEU A 30 -12.90 6.47 11.50
N MET A 31 -11.95 7.17 10.87
CA MET A 31 -11.64 8.55 11.20
C MET A 31 -12.79 9.49 10.84
N SER A 32 -13.43 9.29 9.69
CA SER A 32 -14.56 10.14 9.24
C SER A 32 -15.77 10.08 10.15
N ILE A 33 -15.96 8.96 10.87
CA ILE A 33 -17.03 8.78 11.86
C ILE A 33 -16.57 9.09 13.29
N GLY A 34 -15.34 9.59 13.49
CA GLY A 34 -14.80 10.00 14.78
C GLY A 34 -14.40 8.87 15.72
N TYR A 35 -14.21 7.65 15.22
CA TYR A 35 -13.80 6.49 16.02
C TYR A 35 -12.28 6.41 16.24
N VAL A 36 -11.51 6.90 15.28
CA VAL A 36 -10.05 7.00 15.36
C VAL A 36 -9.62 8.38 14.91
N ASP A 37 -8.46 8.82 15.35
CA ASP A 37 -7.81 10.01 14.85
C ASP A 37 -6.30 9.74 14.72
N PHE A 38 -5.52 10.77 14.40
CA PHE A 38 -4.07 10.62 14.20
C PHE A 38 -3.28 10.55 15.51
N ASP A 39 -3.79 11.15 16.58
CA ASP A 39 -3.02 11.48 17.78
C ASP A 39 -3.41 10.59 18.97
N THR A 40 -4.71 10.33 19.12
CA THR A 40 -5.30 9.55 20.21
C THR A 40 -5.08 8.06 19.98
N GLY A 41 -4.41 7.41 20.94
CA GLY A 41 -4.34 5.95 21.02
C GLY A 41 -3.43 5.28 19.98
N HIS A 42 -2.56 6.03 19.29
CA HIS A 42 -1.57 5.50 18.34
C HIS A 42 -2.18 4.65 17.20
N TRP A 43 -3.45 4.89 16.84
CA TRP A 43 -4.13 4.15 15.78
C TRP A 43 -3.47 4.36 14.42
N TRP A 44 -2.96 5.56 14.18
CA TRP A 44 -2.18 5.86 12.99
C TRP A 44 -0.88 5.05 12.96
N ASP A 45 -0.13 4.99 14.05
CA ASP A 45 1.14 4.24 14.12
C ASP A 45 0.94 2.75 13.83
N LEU A 46 -0.12 2.16 14.40
CA LEU A 46 -0.49 0.76 14.13
C LEU A 46 -0.86 0.56 12.65
N THR A 47 -1.63 1.50 12.08
CA THR A 47 -2.04 1.47 10.68
C THR A 47 -0.83 1.57 9.76
N VAL A 48 0.11 2.48 10.05
CA VAL A 48 1.36 2.64 9.31
C VAL A 48 2.21 1.38 9.41
N ALA A 49 2.37 0.79 10.59
CA ALA A 49 3.13 -0.45 10.76
C ALA A 49 2.58 -1.56 9.86
N ILE A 50 1.27 -1.80 9.88
CA ILE A 50 0.61 -2.80 9.02
C ILE A 50 0.76 -2.42 7.54
N ALA A 51 0.53 -1.16 7.20
CA ALA A 51 0.61 -0.65 5.84
C ALA A 51 2.01 -0.84 5.22
N VAL A 52 3.07 -0.55 5.98
CA VAL A 52 4.47 -0.75 5.56
C VAL A 52 4.76 -2.22 5.29
N PHE A 53 4.31 -3.12 6.19
CA PHE A 53 4.47 -4.57 6.01
C PHE A 53 3.77 -5.11 4.75
N LEU A 54 2.70 -4.45 4.30
CA LEU A 54 2.01 -4.84 3.07
C LEU A 54 2.64 -4.22 1.82
N ILE A 55 2.91 -2.91 1.86
CA ILE A 55 3.28 -2.16 0.65
C ILE A 55 4.73 -2.37 0.23
N VAL A 56 5.67 -2.56 1.17
CA VAL A 56 7.09 -2.77 0.83
C VAL A 56 7.28 -4.09 0.08
N PRO A 57 6.78 -5.24 0.56
CA PRO A 57 6.85 -6.48 -0.22
C PRO A 57 6.07 -6.40 -1.52
N ALA A 58 4.90 -5.73 -1.54
CA ALA A 58 4.13 -5.54 -2.77
C ALA A 58 4.93 -4.79 -3.85
N PHE A 59 5.62 -3.72 -3.46
CA PHE A 59 6.46 -2.93 -4.34
C PHE A 59 7.64 -3.74 -4.87
N LEU A 60 8.38 -4.45 -3.98
CA LEU A 60 9.50 -5.30 -4.39
C LEU A 60 9.07 -6.42 -5.34
N LEU A 61 7.94 -7.09 -5.05
CA LEU A 61 7.38 -8.12 -5.93
C LEU A 61 6.94 -7.54 -7.27
N SER A 62 6.41 -6.31 -7.31
CA SER A 62 6.06 -5.63 -8.55
C SER A 62 7.29 -5.36 -9.42
N VAL A 63 8.39 -4.88 -8.82
CA VAL A 63 9.68 -4.68 -9.52
C VAL A 63 10.20 -5.99 -10.10
N ILE A 64 10.18 -7.07 -9.31
CA ILE A 64 10.63 -8.40 -9.76
C ILE A 64 9.72 -8.93 -10.88
N ALA A 65 8.40 -8.77 -10.73
CA ALA A 65 7.42 -9.29 -11.68
C ALA A 65 7.53 -8.57 -13.04
N ILE A 66 7.66 -7.24 -13.08
CA ILE A 66 7.74 -6.46 -14.33
C ILE A 66 8.95 -6.85 -15.18
N ARG A 67 10.06 -7.29 -14.55
CA ARG A 67 11.24 -7.80 -15.28
C ARG A 67 10.99 -9.12 -16.00
N LYS A 68 10.03 -9.93 -15.52
CA LYS A 68 9.70 -11.26 -16.07
C LYS A 68 8.46 -11.22 -16.95
N GLU A 69 7.43 -10.48 -16.55
CA GLU A 69 6.15 -10.39 -17.22
C GLU A 69 5.57 -8.98 -17.06
N LYS A 70 5.40 -8.28 -18.19
CA LYS A 70 4.85 -6.93 -18.23
C LYS A 70 3.33 -6.98 -18.34
N THR A 71 2.64 -6.80 -17.22
CA THR A 71 1.17 -6.72 -17.18
C THR A 71 0.69 -5.39 -16.61
N THR A 72 -0.50 -4.97 -17.02
CA THR A 72 -1.07 -3.68 -16.61
C THR A 72 -1.26 -3.61 -15.11
N ILE A 73 -1.71 -4.69 -14.48
CA ILE A 73 -1.95 -4.75 -13.03
C ILE A 73 -0.66 -4.67 -12.21
N THR A 74 0.42 -5.37 -12.60
CA THR A 74 1.70 -5.22 -11.87
C THR A 74 2.30 -3.83 -12.05
N TYR A 75 2.10 -3.20 -13.21
CA TYR A 75 2.51 -1.82 -13.41
C TYR A 75 1.71 -0.84 -12.53
N ALA A 76 0.39 -1.01 -12.47
CA ALA A 76 -0.47 -0.24 -11.57
C ALA A 76 -0.08 -0.45 -10.10
N ALA A 77 0.16 -1.70 -9.67
CA ALA A 77 0.63 -2.02 -8.32
C ALA A 77 1.98 -1.37 -8.00
N LEU A 78 2.91 -1.33 -8.96
CA LEU A 78 4.19 -0.62 -8.81
C LEU A 78 3.96 0.89 -8.58
N VAL A 79 3.14 1.52 -9.42
CA VAL A 79 2.85 2.96 -9.33
C VAL A 79 2.15 3.30 -8.02
N ILE A 80 1.14 2.52 -7.63
CA ILE A 80 0.45 2.67 -6.35
C ILE A 80 1.43 2.48 -5.19
N GLY A 81 2.30 1.47 -5.24
CA GLY A 81 3.33 1.24 -4.23
C GLY A 81 4.28 2.42 -4.08
N LEU A 82 4.71 3.02 -5.20
CA LEU A 82 5.56 4.22 -5.19
C LEU A 82 4.84 5.42 -4.54
N LEU A 83 3.60 5.69 -4.97
CA LEU A 83 2.78 6.77 -4.41
C LEU A 83 2.49 6.57 -2.93
N ALA A 84 2.22 5.33 -2.52
CA ALA A 84 1.95 4.94 -1.15
C ALA A 84 3.18 5.13 -0.25
N ILE A 85 4.37 4.69 -0.70
CA ILE A 85 5.61 4.90 0.04
C ILE A 85 5.88 6.40 0.16
N ALA A 86 5.72 7.17 -0.92
CA ALA A 86 5.87 8.62 -0.87
C ALA A 86 4.86 9.27 0.09
N PHE A 87 3.60 8.85 0.06
CA PHE A 87 2.56 9.31 0.96
C PHE A 87 2.90 9.00 2.43
N LEU A 88 3.29 7.77 2.76
CA LEU A 88 3.64 7.39 4.13
C LEU A 88 4.86 8.19 4.64
N LEU A 89 5.89 8.35 3.80
CA LEU A 89 7.07 9.15 4.15
C LEU A 89 6.72 10.61 4.36
N THR A 90 5.95 11.21 3.45
CA THR A 90 5.57 12.62 3.57
C THR A 90 4.66 12.85 4.76
N HIS A 91 3.63 12.03 4.97
CA HIS A 91 2.73 12.20 6.10
C HIS A 91 3.46 12.02 7.43
N SER A 92 4.35 11.01 7.53
CA SER A 92 5.20 10.84 8.72
C SER A 92 6.18 12.00 8.96
N LEU A 93 6.58 12.74 7.92
CA LEU A 93 7.46 13.91 8.04
C LEU A 93 6.68 15.20 8.37
N PHE A 94 5.39 15.26 8.08
CA PHE A 94 4.54 16.44 8.30
C PHE A 94 3.67 16.35 9.55
N ILE A 95 3.57 15.19 10.21
CA ILE A 95 3.04 15.09 11.57
C ILE A 95 4.05 15.79 12.48
N SER A 96 3.69 16.99 12.93
CA SER A 96 4.40 17.73 13.96
C SER A 96 3.67 17.46 15.27
N ASP A 97 4.32 16.73 16.16
CA ASP A 97 3.86 16.44 17.54
C ASP A 97 3.63 17.75 18.34
#